data_AF-A0A1Y4LLR6-F1
#
_entry.id   AF-A0A1Y4LLR6-F1
#
_cell.length_a   1.000
_cell.length_b   1.000
_cell.length_c   1.000
_cell.angle_alpha   90.00
_cell.angle_beta   90.00
_cell.angle_gamma   90.00
#
_symmetry.space_group_name_H-M   'P 1'
#
loop_
_entity.id
_entity.type
_entity.pdbx_description
1 polymer ?
#
loop_
_entity_poly.entity_id
_entity_poly.type
_entity_poly.pdbx_seq_one_letter_code
_entity_poly.pdbx_strand_id
1 'polypeptide(L)'
;MKDSQDLIYRLKEQLCTALTASPESYDLDAVVCSHRALTSGPAYWALEILKRPCFRFRGVKKKVVEIAPFLSSFMEQSGLQFDTTKGSGDWTRALQSDFEQWLSTVPDEILVALYDKALESDGFDCCSHYQECSDLGHCVHPDIMFAGQCSYRKKLKSGVVFFGKNRNI
;
A
#
# COMPACT_ATOMS: atom_id res chain seq x y z
N MET A 1 6.90 -14.05 18.12
CA MET A 1 7.26 -14.23 16.69
C MET A 1 6.12 -14.80 15.88
N LYS A 2 5.44 -15.87 16.33
CA LYS A 2 4.26 -16.44 15.65
C LYS A 2 3.15 -15.40 15.38
N ASP A 3 2.75 -14.63 16.39
CA ASP A 3 1.67 -13.63 16.20
C ASP A 3 2.03 -12.50 15.23
N SER A 4 3.32 -12.16 15.10
CA SER A 4 3.78 -11.15 14.13
C SER A 4 3.83 -11.72 12.72
N GLN A 5 4.12 -13.02 12.60
CA GLN A 5 4.02 -13.77 11.35
C GLN A 5 2.57 -13.89 10.90
N ASP A 6 1.66 -14.29 11.79
CA ASP A 6 0.24 -14.45 11.44
C ASP A 6 -0.38 -13.12 10.99
N LEU A 7 -0.05 -12.01 11.69
CA LEU A 7 -0.54 -10.68 11.33
C LEU A 7 -0.02 -10.16 9.98
N ILE A 8 1.26 -10.37 9.66
CA ILE A 8 1.80 -9.94 8.36
C ILE A 8 1.21 -10.75 7.20
N TYR A 9 0.99 -12.07 7.39
CA TYR A 9 0.34 -12.90 6.37
C TYR A 9 -1.13 -12.53 6.20
N ARG A 10 -1.85 -12.19 7.29
CA ARG A 10 -3.21 -11.65 7.21
C ARG A 10 -3.27 -10.35 6.41
N LEU A 11 -2.35 -9.43 6.66
CA LEU A 11 -2.23 -8.19 5.90
C LEU A 11 -2.00 -8.48 4.41
N LYS A 12 -1.07 -9.40 4.09
CA LYS A 12 -0.82 -9.80 2.70
C LYS A 12 -2.07 -10.39 2.03
N GLU A 13 -2.77 -11.28 2.72
CA GLU A 13 -3.97 -11.94 2.18
C GLU A 13 -5.09 -10.93 1.89
N GLN A 14 -5.39 -10.04 2.84
CA GLN A 14 -6.39 -8.98 2.64
C GLN A 14 -5.98 -8.03 1.51
N LEU A 15 -4.71 -7.62 1.47
CA LEU A 15 -4.18 -6.77 0.41
C LEU A 15 -4.32 -7.44 -0.97
N CYS A 16 -3.89 -8.70 -1.12
CA CYS A 16 -4.04 -9.44 -2.37
C CYS A 16 -5.51 -9.62 -2.78
N THR A 17 -6.40 -9.84 -1.81
CA THR A 17 -7.84 -9.98 -2.05
C THR A 17 -8.42 -8.68 -2.59
N ALA A 18 -8.14 -7.55 -1.93
CA ALA A 18 -8.60 -6.22 -2.36
C ALA A 18 -8.06 -5.85 -3.75
N LEU A 19 -6.78 -6.14 -4.03
CA LEU A 19 -6.17 -5.91 -5.35
C LEU A 19 -6.80 -6.78 -6.44
N THR A 20 -7.18 -8.03 -6.12
CA THR A 20 -7.85 -8.94 -7.07
C THR A 20 -9.27 -8.49 -7.37
N ALA A 21 -9.97 -7.91 -6.39
CA ALA A 21 -11.32 -7.38 -6.56
C ALA A 21 -11.36 -6.02 -7.28
N SER A 22 -10.23 -5.32 -7.36
CA SER A 22 -10.14 -4.03 -8.05
C SER A 22 -10.20 -4.19 -9.58
N PRO A 23 -10.77 -3.22 -10.32
CA PRO A 23 -10.87 -3.28 -11.77
C PRO A 23 -9.52 -3.13 -12.51
N GLU A 24 -8.52 -2.49 -11.89
CA GLU A 24 -7.17 -2.37 -12.44
C GLU A 24 -6.32 -3.64 -12.21
N SER A 25 -5.39 -3.92 -13.13
CA SER A 25 -4.45 -5.04 -12.99
C SER A 25 -3.26 -4.67 -12.08
N TYR A 26 -3.06 -5.42 -10.99
CA TYR A 26 -1.90 -5.28 -10.11
C TYR A 26 -0.96 -6.48 -10.18
N ASP A 27 0.31 -6.25 -9.89
CA ASP A 27 1.29 -7.31 -9.69
C ASP A 27 1.19 -7.81 -8.23
N LEU A 28 0.51 -8.94 -8.04
CA LEU A 28 0.33 -9.59 -6.73
C LEU A 28 1.62 -10.24 -6.23
N ASP A 29 2.50 -10.68 -7.15
CA ASP A 29 3.79 -11.30 -6.80
C ASP A 29 4.76 -10.27 -6.21
N ALA A 30 4.53 -8.98 -6.51
CA ALA A 30 5.25 -7.89 -5.89
C ALA A 30 4.89 -7.64 -4.41
N VAL A 31 3.85 -8.29 -3.87
CA VAL A 31 3.50 -8.24 -2.43
C VAL A 31 4.20 -9.37 -1.69
N VAL A 32 5.33 -9.06 -1.05
CA VAL A 32 6.24 -10.05 -0.49
C VAL A 32 6.35 -9.90 1.03
N CYS A 33 6.18 -11.01 1.75
CA CYS A 33 6.52 -11.12 3.17
C CYS A 33 7.91 -11.75 3.30
N SER A 34 8.82 -11.10 4.02
CA SER A 34 10.17 -11.61 4.25
C SER A 34 10.55 -11.61 5.73
N HIS A 35 11.20 -12.68 6.19
CA HIS A 35 11.82 -12.72 7.51
C HIS A 35 13.28 -12.30 7.39
N ARG A 36 13.66 -11.22 8.09
CA ARG A 36 14.96 -10.56 7.94
C ARG A 36 15.77 -10.70 9.22
N ALA A 37 16.92 -11.37 9.10
CA ALA A 37 17.96 -11.34 10.11
C ALA A 37 18.80 -10.07 9.94
N LEU A 38 19.18 -9.44 11.06
CA LEU A 38 20.08 -8.31 11.09
C LEU A 38 21.45 -8.74 11.60
N THR A 39 22.50 -8.01 11.19
CA THR A 39 23.85 -8.17 11.74
C THR A 39 23.90 -7.82 13.23
N SER A 40 23.01 -6.94 13.68
CA SER A 40 22.78 -6.61 15.09
C SER A 40 21.29 -6.36 15.35
N GLY A 41 20.79 -6.88 16.48
CA GLY A 41 19.37 -6.77 16.87
C GLY A 41 18.51 -7.97 16.48
N PRO A 42 17.26 -8.03 16.98
CA PRO A 42 16.37 -9.15 16.72
C PRO A 42 15.91 -9.16 15.26
N ALA A 43 15.75 -10.36 14.71
CA ALA A 43 15.11 -10.55 13.41
C ALA A 43 13.67 -10.01 13.40
N TYR A 44 13.18 -9.65 12.22
CA TYR A 44 11.86 -9.07 12.06
C TYR A 44 11.19 -9.55 10.77
N TRP A 45 9.87 -9.46 10.72
CA TRP A 45 9.10 -9.68 9.50
C TRP A 45 8.87 -8.35 8.78
N ALA A 46 8.97 -8.35 7.45
CA ALA A 46 8.75 -7.18 6.63
C ALA A 46 7.77 -7.47 5.49
N LEU A 47 6.82 -6.56 5.28
CA LEU A 47 5.98 -6.58 4.08
C LEU A 47 6.52 -5.55 3.10
N GLU A 48 6.76 -6.01 1.88
CA GLU A 48 7.25 -5.22 0.77
C GLU A 48 6.21 -5.20 -0.35
N ILE A 49 6.09 -4.04 -0.98
CA ILE A 49 5.31 -3.85 -2.20
C ILE A 49 6.29 -3.29 -3.23
N LEU A 50 6.39 -3.93 -4.40
CA LEU A 50 7.28 -3.49 -5.49
C LEU A 50 8.74 -3.35 -5.02
N LYS A 51 9.22 -4.30 -4.21
CA LYS A 51 10.56 -4.31 -3.58
C LYS A 51 10.83 -3.12 -2.64
N ARG A 52 9.80 -2.37 -2.25
CA ARG A 52 9.88 -1.28 -1.27
C ARG A 52 9.35 -1.78 0.07
N PRO A 53 10.17 -1.77 1.15
CA PRO A 53 9.69 -2.07 2.48
C PRO A 53 8.58 -1.10 2.90
N CYS A 54 7.40 -1.61 3.22
CA CYS A 54 6.24 -0.82 3.65
C CYS A 54 6.02 -0.93 5.16
N PHE A 55 6.11 -2.15 5.70
CA PHE A 55 5.91 -2.43 7.12
C PHE A 55 7.01 -3.32 7.67
N ARG A 56 7.37 -3.13 8.96
CA ARG A 56 8.30 -4.00 9.70
C ARG A 56 7.72 -4.35 11.06
N PHE A 57 7.49 -5.63 11.30
CA PHE A 57 6.94 -6.15 12.54
C PHE A 57 8.10 -6.54 13.47
N ARG A 58 8.28 -5.77 14.55
CA ARG A 58 9.41 -5.89 15.48
C ARG A 58 8.95 -6.11 16.91
N GLY A 59 9.89 -6.56 17.74
CA GLY A 59 9.75 -6.60 19.19
C GLY A 59 9.38 -7.99 19.72
N VAL A 60 9.83 -8.27 20.94
CA VAL A 60 9.55 -9.54 21.64
C VAL A 60 8.53 -9.33 22.74
N LYS A 61 8.81 -8.41 23.68
CA LYS A 61 7.90 -8.05 24.79
C LYS A 61 6.90 -6.96 24.38
N LYS A 62 7.39 -5.82 23.90
CA LYS A 62 6.57 -4.76 23.28
C LYS A 62 6.64 -4.94 21.77
N LYS A 63 5.55 -5.41 21.16
CA LYS A 63 5.47 -5.63 19.71
C LYS A 63 4.96 -4.37 19.01
N VAL A 64 5.64 -3.99 17.94
CA VAL A 64 5.35 -2.77 17.18
C VAL A 64 5.40 -3.07 15.69
N VAL A 65 4.67 -2.27 14.93
CA VAL A 65 4.77 -2.21 13.47
C VAL A 65 5.43 -0.89 13.14
N GLU A 66 6.58 -0.93 12.47
CA GLU A 66 7.21 0.26 11.90
C GLU A 66 6.67 0.48 10.49
N ILE A 67 6.29 1.72 10.18
CA ILE A 67 5.69 2.15 8.92
C ILE A 67 6.72 2.97 8.16
N ALA A 68 6.83 2.73 6.85
CA ALA A 68 7.77 3.44 6.00
C ALA A 68 7.46 4.96 5.98
N PRO A 69 8.48 5.85 5.88
CA PRO A 69 8.27 7.30 5.89
C PRO A 69 7.27 7.78 4.84
N PHE A 70 7.34 7.22 3.62
CA PHE A 70 6.46 7.59 2.50
C PHE A 70 4.99 7.18 2.69
N LEU A 71 4.72 6.29 3.66
CA LEU A 71 3.35 5.85 4.00
C LEU A 71 2.83 6.55 5.26
N SER A 72 3.67 7.23 6.04
CA SER A 72 3.30 7.66 7.40
C SER A 72 2.05 8.55 7.42
N SER A 73 2.01 9.62 6.62
CA SER A 73 0.83 10.49 6.55
C SER A 73 -0.41 9.79 5.98
N PHE A 74 -0.23 8.87 5.03
CA PHE A 74 -1.35 8.10 4.47
C PHE A 74 -1.96 7.14 5.51
N MET A 75 -1.11 6.46 6.28
CA MET A 75 -1.57 5.53 7.30
C MET A 75 -2.26 6.25 8.47
N GLU A 76 -1.77 7.43 8.85
CA GLU A 76 -2.45 8.27 9.84
C GLU A 76 -3.84 8.71 9.34
N GLN A 77 -3.94 9.14 8.09
CA GLN A 77 -5.22 9.52 7.45
C GLN A 77 -6.18 8.34 7.30
N SER A 78 -5.68 7.11 7.19
CA SER A 78 -6.51 5.91 7.18
C SER A 78 -6.94 5.42 8.57
N GLY A 79 -6.58 6.16 9.62
CA GLY A 79 -7.02 5.93 11.00
C GLY A 79 -6.07 5.10 11.85
N LEU A 80 -4.90 4.72 11.34
CA LEU A 80 -3.90 4.01 12.14
C LEU A 80 -3.33 4.94 13.23
N GLN A 81 -3.43 4.51 14.48
CA GLN A 81 -2.88 5.24 15.62
C GLN A 81 -1.37 4.98 15.74
N PHE A 82 -0.58 6.05 15.87
CA PHE A 82 0.86 5.96 16.07
C PHE A 82 1.25 6.03 17.54
N ASP A 83 2.28 5.26 17.90
CA ASP A 83 2.97 5.35 19.17
C ASP A 83 3.82 6.63 19.17
N THR A 84 3.67 7.46 20.20
CA THR A 84 4.43 8.72 20.39
C THR A 84 5.94 8.51 20.57
N THR A 85 6.41 7.27 20.74
CA THR A 85 7.83 6.95 20.85
C THR A 85 8.53 6.90 19.50
N LYS A 86 9.67 7.61 19.38
CA LYS A 86 10.45 7.66 18.12
C LYS A 86 10.81 6.27 17.60
N GLY A 87 10.65 6.10 16.29
CA GLY A 87 11.02 4.89 15.57
C GLY A 87 12.53 4.73 15.35
N SER A 88 12.90 3.72 14.55
CA SER A 88 14.29 3.57 14.07
C SER A 88 14.48 4.44 12.84
N GLY A 89 15.28 5.50 12.96
CA GLY A 89 15.42 6.51 11.89
C GLY A 89 14.09 7.22 11.64
N ASP A 90 13.75 7.45 10.37
CA ASP A 90 12.54 8.18 9.96
C ASP A 90 11.25 7.33 9.94
N TRP A 91 11.35 6.05 10.33
CA TRP A 91 10.18 5.15 10.37
C TRP A 91 9.26 5.55 11.54
N THR A 92 7.96 5.69 11.28
CA THR A 92 6.95 5.86 12.33
C THR A 92 6.56 4.50 12.91
N ARG A 93 5.94 4.48 14.09
CA ARG A 93 5.58 3.24 14.79
C ARG A 93 4.13 3.25 15.23
N ALA A 94 3.51 2.08 15.19
CA ALA A 94 2.25 1.77 15.86
C ALA A 94 2.45 0.58 16.80
N LEU A 95 1.64 0.45 17.85
CA LEU A 95 1.59 -0.81 18.59
C LEU A 95 1.01 -1.89 17.67
N GLN A 96 1.45 -3.14 17.86
CA GLN A 96 0.89 -4.25 17.08
C GLN A 96 -0.62 -4.39 17.28
N SER A 97 -1.13 -4.10 18.49
CA SER A 97 -2.57 -4.11 18.79
C SER A 97 -3.34 -3.05 18.00
N ASP A 98 -2.79 -1.85 17.87
CA ASP A 98 -3.44 -0.76 17.15
C ASP A 98 -3.45 -1.05 15.64
N PHE A 99 -2.36 -1.63 15.14
CA PHE A 99 -2.29 -2.11 13.76
C PHE A 99 -3.27 -3.24 13.48
N GLU A 100 -3.42 -4.19 14.40
CA GLU A 100 -4.38 -5.28 14.29
C GLU A 100 -5.83 -4.78 14.29
N GLN A 101 -6.15 -3.81 15.15
CA GLN A 101 -7.45 -3.16 15.18
C GLN A 101 -7.75 -2.42 13.87
N TRP A 102 -6.78 -1.65 13.36
CA TRP A 102 -6.88 -0.99 12.06
C TRP A 102 -7.12 -2.01 10.95
N LEU A 103 -6.32 -3.08 10.88
CA LEU A 103 -6.45 -4.12 9.85
C LEU A 103 -7.80 -4.86 9.92
N SER A 104 -8.43 -4.92 11.08
CA SER A 104 -9.75 -5.57 11.24
C SER A 104 -10.91 -4.71 10.76
N THR A 105 -10.67 -3.42 10.48
CA THR A 105 -11.70 -2.43 10.13
C THR A 105 -11.41 -1.68 8.85
N VAL A 106 -10.22 -1.86 8.27
CA VAL A 106 -9.77 -1.16 7.07
C VAL A 106 -10.61 -1.57 5.85
N PRO A 107 -11.16 -0.61 5.09
CA PRO A 107 -11.83 -0.90 3.82
C PRO A 107 -10.86 -1.35 2.72
N ASP A 108 -11.35 -2.13 1.76
CA ASP A 108 -10.57 -2.59 0.60
C ASP A 108 -9.98 -1.43 -0.20
N GLU A 109 -10.69 -0.29 -0.34
CA GLU A 109 -10.15 0.88 -1.06
C GLU A 109 -8.86 1.44 -0.44
N ILE A 110 -8.70 1.32 0.89
CA ILE A 110 -7.48 1.76 1.58
C ILE A 110 -6.34 0.77 1.35
N LEU A 111 -6.64 -0.54 1.27
CA LEU A 111 -5.64 -1.55 0.93
C LEU A 111 -5.15 -1.39 -0.52
N VAL A 112 -6.06 -1.09 -1.45
CA VAL A 112 -5.68 -0.76 -2.83
C VAL A 112 -4.83 0.52 -2.88
N ALA A 113 -5.25 1.57 -2.17
CA ALA A 113 -4.51 2.83 -2.10
C ALA A 113 -3.13 2.68 -1.44
N LEU A 114 -2.95 1.75 -0.49
CA LEU A 114 -1.65 1.41 0.08
C LEU A 114 -0.68 0.89 -1.00
N TYR A 115 -1.14 0.01 -1.90
CA TYR A 115 -0.32 -0.43 -3.03
C TYR A 115 0.00 0.75 -3.96
N ASP A 116 -1.00 1.59 -4.26
CA ASP A 116 -0.79 2.77 -5.10
C ASP A 116 0.29 3.70 -4.53
N LYS A 117 0.33 3.91 -3.22
CA LYS A 117 1.38 4.73 -2.60
C LYS A 117 2.78 4.13 -2.77
N ALA A 118 2.91 2.82 -2.85
CA ALA A 118 4.17 2.16 -3.17
C ALA A 118 4.50 2.21 -4.68
N LEU A 119 3.49 2.33 -5.54
CA LEU A 119 3.62 2.42 -7.00
C LEU A 119 3.85 3.85 -7.52
N GLU A 120 3.34 4.86 -6.80
CA GLU A 120 3.32 6.26 -7.20
C GLU A 120 4.72 6.74 -7.61
N SER A 121 4.81 7.13 -8.88
CA SER A 121 5.93 7.86 -9.46
C SER A 121 5.37 8.97 -10.37
N ASP A 122 6.17 10.00 -10.63
CA ASP A 122 5.79 11.08 -11.54
C ASP A 122 6.62 10.94 -12.82
N GLY A 123 6.01 10.40 -13.87
CA GLY A 123 6.69 10.16 -15.15
C GLY A 123 6.04 10.89 -16.33
N PHE A 124 4.72 10.70 -16.53
CA PHE A 124 4.00 11.26 -17.68
C PHE A 124 2.52 11.50 -17.38
N ASP A 125 1.82 12.25 -18.24
CA ASP A 125 0.40 12.55 -18.03
C ASP A 125 -0.53 11.41 -18.43
N CYS A 126 -0.51 10.95 -19.70
CA CYS A 126 -1.33 9.80 -20.12
C CYS A 126 -0.63 8.96 -21.19
N CYS A 127 -0.80 7.63 -21.12
CA CYS A 127 -0.24 6.63 -22.01
C CYS A 127 -1.06 6.41 -23.30
N SER A 128 -1.75 7.42 -23.82
CA SER A 128 -2.67 7.35 -24.98
C SER A 128 -3.95 6.51 -24.85
N HIS A 129 -4.13 5.68 -23.81
CA HIS A 129 -5.39 4.98 -23.52
C HIS A 129 -6.48 5.85 -22.87
N TYR A 130 -6.36 7.19 -22.92
CA TYR A 130 -7.23 8.11 -22.16
C TYR A 130 -8.72 7.90 -22.45
N GLN A 131 -9.08 7.62 -23.70
CA GLN A 131 -10.47 7.45 -24.12
C GLN A 131 -11.10 6.24 -23.42
N GLU A 132 -10.46 5.07 -23.55
CA GLU A 132 -10.90 3.81 -22.95
C GLU A 132 -10.90 3.88 -21.41
N CYS A 133 -9.82 4.39 -20.82
CA CYS A 133 -9.74 4.59 -19.36
C CYS A 133 -10.88 5.47 -18.83
N SER A 134 -11.29 6.48 -19.61
CA SER A 134 -12.39 7.37 -19.21
C SER A 134 -13.75 6.71 -19.34
N ASP A 135 -13.96 5.98 -20.43
CA ASP A 135 -15.21 5.26 -20.69
C ASP A 135 -15.47 4.14 -19.67
N LEU A 136 -14.41 3.61 -19.05
CA LEU A 136 -14.44 2.59 -17.99
C LEU A 136 -14.27 3.15 -16.56
N GLY A 137 -13.77 4.38 -16.43
CA GLY A 137 -13.55 5.05 -15.14
C GLY A 137 -12.32 4.57 -14.35
N HIS A 138 -11.45 3.75 -14.95
CA HIS A 138 -10.23 3.23 -14.31
C HIS A 138 -9.13 2.98 -15.36
N CYS A 139 -7.89 2.78 -14.91
CA CYS A 139 -6.79 2.50 -15.84
C CYS A 139 -6.87 1.08 -16.38
N VAL A 140 -6.77 0.92 -17.70
CA VAL A 140 -6.74 -0.39 -18.38
C VAL A 140 -5.35 -0.85 -18.82
N HIS A 141 -4.30 -0.07 -18.50
CA HIS A 141 -2.96 -0.39 -18.98
C HIS A 141 -2.47 -1.69 -18.33
N PRO A 142 -2.01 -2.69 -19.11
CA PRO A 142 -1.71 -4.03 -18.58
C PRO A 142 -0.45 -4.06 -17.73
N ASP A 143 0.52 -3.18 -18.02
CA ASP A 143 1.72 -3.02 -17.21
C ASP A 143 1.45 -1.97 -16.11
N ILE A 144 1.31 -2.46 -14.87
CA ILE A 144 1.05 -1.63 -13.70
C ILE A 144 2.22 -0.71 -13.36
N MET A 145 3.47 -1.10 -13.63
CA MET A 145 4.65 -0.29 -13.37
C MET A 145 4.73 0.90 -14.34
N PHE A 146 4.34 0.68 -15.59
CA PHE A 146 4.18 1.77 -16.55
C PHE A 146 2.97 2.65 -16.20
N ALA A 147 1.84 2.03 -15.83
CA ALA A 147 0.63 2.75 -15.41
C ALA A 147 0.86 3.61 -14.15
N GLY A 148 1.74 3.18 -13.25
CA GLY A 148 2.12 3.89 -12.02
C GLY A 148 2.73 5.27 -12.25
N GLN A 149 3.28 5.51 -13.45
CA GLN A 149 3.87 6.78 -13.86
C GLN A 149 2.85 7.74 -14.48
N CYS A 150 1.62 7.29 -14.74
CA CYS A 150 0.55 8.02 -15.41
C CYS A 150 -0.21 8.95 -14.44
N SER A 151 -0.08 10.27 -14.61
CA SER A 151 -0.82 11.25 -13.80
C SER A 151 -2.33 11.13 -13.99
N TYR A 152 -2.79 10.74 -15.18
CA TYR A 152 -4.21 10.57 -15.46
C TYR A 152 -4.83 9.39 -14.70
N ARG A 153 -4.08 8.31 -14.45
CA ARG A 153 -4.54 7.22 -13.57
C ARG A 153 -4.86 7.74 -12.16
N LYS A 154 -4.00 8.60 -11.60
CA LYS A 154 -4.24 9.21 -10.27
C LYS A 154 -5.51 10.06 -10.28
N LYS A 155 -5.74 10.83 -11.36
CA LYS A 155 -6.97 11.63 -11.57
C LYS A 155 -8.23 10.75 -11.66
N LEU A 156 -8.18 9.64 -12.40
CA LEU A 156 -9.31 8.70 -12.50
C LEU A 156 -9.66 8.13 -11.13
N LYS A 157 -8.65 7.75 -10.32
CA LYS A 157 -8.86 7.27 -8.94
C LYS A 157 -9.43 8.33 -8.02
N SER A 158 -9.16 9.61 -8.26
CA SER A 158 -9.82 10.71 -7.54
C SER A 158 -11.20 11.08 -8.11
N GLY A 159 -11.72 10.29 -9.06
CA GLY A 159 -13.01 10.53 -9.69
C GLY A 159 -13.01 11.65 -10.73
N VAL A 160 -11.85 12.08 -11.24
CA VAL A 160 -11.72 13.13 -12.25
C VAL A 160 -11.57 12.51 -13.64
N VAL A 161 -12.54 12.76 -14.52
CA VAL A 161 -12.64 12.18 -15.86
C VAL A 161 -12.68 13.30 -16.92
N PHE A 162 -11.61 13.43 -17.71
CA PHE A 162 -11.45 14.51 -18.70
C PHE A 162 -12.00 14.16 -20.09
N PHE A 163 -12.09 12.88 -20.45
CA PHE A 163 -12.44 12.42 -21.79
C PHE A 163 -13.60 11.44 -21.76
N GLY A 164 -14.05 11.01 -22.94
CA GLY A 164 -15.06 9.97 -23.09
C GLY A 164 -16.46 10.27 -22.59
N LYS A 165 -17.31 9.24 -22.61
CA LYS A 165 -18.75 9.32 -22.34
C LYS A 165 -19.09 9.63 -20.89
N ASN A 166 -18.16 9.36 -19.97
CA ASN A 166 -18.29 9.60 -18.54
C ASN A 166 -17.57 10.88 -18.07
N ARG A 167 -17.20 11.79 -18.99
CA ARG A 167 -16.52 13.05 -18.66
C ARG A 167 -17.31 13.85 -17.62
N ASN A 168 -16.61 14.42 -16.63
CA ASN A 168 -17.22 15.17 -15.53
C ASN A 168 -16.55 16.52 -15.17
N ILE A 169 -15.67 17.02 -16.04
CA ILE A 169 -15.04 18.35 -15.96
C ILE A 169 -15.51 19.23 -17.10
#